data_AF-A0A1A0WFL2-F1
#
_entry.id   AF-A0A1A0WFL2-F1
#
_cell.length_a   1.000
_cell.length_b   1.000
_cell.length_c   1.000
_cell.angle_alpha   90.00
_cell.angle_beta   90.00
_cell.angle_gamma   90.00
#
_symmetry.space_group_name_H-M   'P 1'
#
loop_
_entity.id
_entity.type
_entity.pdbx_description
1 polymer ?
#
loop_
_entity_poly.entity_id
_entity_poly.type
_entity_poly.pdbx_seq_one_letter_code
_entity_poly.pdbx_strand_id
1 'polypeptide(L)'
;MANPNDFAMQPLEVADATKQLDELADRFDKLMQTEAPNLTVTASGRDEVSQQVASTLNEVHAAFTRSSDQGVNEVREVAATLRKHTDGVVAIDQDFAV
;
A
#
# COMPACT_ATOMS: atom_id res chain seq x y z
N MET A 1 -17.32 -7.87 32.38
CA MET A 1 -16.25 -8.88 32.27
C MET A 1 -16.21 -9.27 30.81
N ALA A 2 -15.08 -9.04 30.12
CA ALA A 2 -14.95 -9.37 28.70
C ALA A 2 -15.07 -10.89 28.53
N ASN A 3 -15.88 -11.32 27.56
CA ASN A 3 -16.13 -12.73 27.29
C ASN A 3 -14.85 -13.31 26.64
N PRO A 4 -14.33 -14.49 27.01
CA PRO A 4 -13.15 -15.08 26.36
C PRO A 4 -13.32 -15.29 24.85
N ASN A 5 -14.55 -15.18 24.32
CA ASN A 5 -14.88 -15.20 22.89
C ASN A 5 -14.82 -13.82 22.21
N ASP A 6 -14.57 -12.70 22.91
CA ASP A 6 -14.42 -11.36 22.29
C ASP A 6 -13.11 -11.24 21.47
N PHE A 7 -12.19 -12.20 21.62
CA PHE A 7 -10.91 -12.25 20.90
C PHE A 7 -10.82 -13.45 19.94
N ALA A 8 -11.95 -13.92 19.40
CA ALA A 8 -11.94 -14.90 18.33
C ALA A 8 -11.58 -14.22 17.00
N MET A 9 -10.34 -14.40 16.53
CA MET A 9 -9.94 -14.01 15.18
C MET A 9 -10.84 -14.78 14.19
N GLN A 10 -11.54 -14.07 13.29
CA GLN A 10 -12.33 -14.69 12.22
C GLN A 10 -11.46 -14.85 10.97
N PRO A 11 -10.93 -16.05 10.67
CA PRO A 11 -9.89 -16.21 9.64
C PRO A 11 -10.38 -15.79 8.24
N LEU A 12 -11.66 -16.02 7.95
CA LEU A 12 -12.28 -15.64 6.68
C LEU A 12 -12.39 -14.13 6.50
N GLU A 13 -12.74 -13.39 7.57
CA GLU A 13 -12.82 -11.92 7.51
C GLU A 13 -11.42 -11.32 7.35
N VAL A 14 -10.41 -11.87 8.02
CA VAL A 14 -9.02 -11.41 7.85
C VAL A 14 -8.50 -11.73 6.45
N ALA A 15 -8.82 -12.90 5.89
CA ALA A 15 -8.46 -13.24 4.52
C ALA A 15 -9.08 -12.25 3.52
N ASP A 16 -10.36 -11.91 3.66
CA ASP A 16 -11.00 -10.91 2.80
C ASP A 16 -10.38 -9.53 2.95
N ALA A 17 -10.12 -9.08 4.18
CA ALA A 17 -9.45 -7.80 4.44
C ALA A 17 -8.06 -7.74 3.79
N THR A 18 -7.26 -8.81 3.87
CA THR A 18 -5.93 -8.84 3.24
C THR A 18 -6.00 -8.79 1.72
N LYS A 19 -7.02 -9.43 1.12
CA LYS A 19 -7.29 -9.34 -0.31
C LYS A 19 -7.66 -7.92 -0.73
N GLN A 20 -8.51 -7.23 0.06
CA GLN A 20 -8.87 -5.84 -0.21
C GLN A 20 -7.65 -4.90 -0.12
N LEU A 21 -6.70 -5.18 0.79
CA LEU A 21 -5.44 -4.43 0.87
C LEU A 21 -4.56 -4.65 -0.38
N ASP A 22 -4.48 -5.88 -0.89
CA ASP A 22 -3.76 -6.16 -2.14
C ASP A 22 -4.41 -5.45 -3.33
N GLU A 23 -5.74 -5.51 -3.45
CA GLU A 23 -6.48 -4.82 -4.52
C GLU A 23 -6.30 -3.30 -4.44
N LEU A 24 -6.24 -2.74 -3.24
CA LEU A 24 -5.95 -1.32 -3.02
C LEU A 24 -4.53 -0.96 -3.47
N ALA A 25 -3.54 -1.77 -3.10
CA ALA A 25 -2.16 -1.60 -3.52
C ALA A 25 -2.02 -1.62 -5.05
N ASP A 26 -2.65 -2.60 -5.71
CA ASP A 26 -2.63 -2.74 -7.17
C ASP A 26 -3.34 -1.58 -7.88
N ARG A 27 -4.46 -1.09 -7.33
CA ARG A 27 -5.16 0.07 -7.87
C ARG A 27 -4.30 1.32 -7.78
N PHE A 28 -3.57 1.49 -6.68
CA PHE A 28 -2.70 2.63 -6.49
C PHE A 28 -1.48 2.58 -7.43
N ASP A 29 -0.81 1.43 -7.54
CA ASP A 29 0.27 1.20 -8.52
C ASP A 29 -0.18 1.55 -9.94
N LYS A 30 -1.35 1.04 -10.36
CA LYS A 30 -1.90 1.29 -11.69
C LYS A 30 -2.21 2.77 -11.91
N LEU A 31 -2.75 3.46 -10.90
CA LEU A 31 -3.02 4.89 -10.99
C LEU A 31 -1.72 5.68 -11.17
N MET A 32 -0.69 5.39 -10.37
CA MET A 32 0.60 6.08 -10.47
C MET A 32 1.27 5.85 -11.83
N GLN A 33 1.21 4.63 -12.37
CA GLN A 33 1.72 4.34 -13.71
C GLN A 33 0.94 5.08 -14.82
N THR A 34 -0.39 5.20 -14.66
CA THR A 34 -1.26 5.89 -15.62
C THR A 34 -0.99 7.39 -15.64
N GLU A 35 -0.77 7.99 -14.47
CA GLU A 35 -0.57 9.43 -14.32
C GLU A 35 0.89 9.87 -14.48
N ALA A 36 1.87 8.96 -14.41
CA ALA A 36 3.29 9.25 -14.58
C ALA A 36 3.63 10.22 -15.75
N PRO A 37 3.09 10.07 -16.98
CA PRO A 37 3.36 11.03 -18.05
C PRO A 37 2.76 12.42 -17.81
N ASN A 38 1.68 12.53 -17.04
CA ASN A 38 0.99 13.81 -16.76
C ASN A 38 1.68 14.61 -15.65
N LEU A 39 2.56 13.98 -14.87
CA LEU A 39 3.24 14.59 -13.72
C LEU A 39 4.59 15.24 -14.08
N THR A 40 5.04 15.11 -15.33
CA THR A 40 6.26 15.78 -15.80
C THR A 40 5.97 17.24 -16.14
N VAL A 41 6.61 18.16 -15.43
CA VAL A 41 6.44 19.60 -15.66
C VAL A 41 7.46 20.10 -16.68
N THR A 42 6.98 20.76 -17.72
CA THR A 42 7.82 21.50 -18.68
C THR A 42 7.86 22.98 -18.29
N ALA A 43 9.04 23.60 -18.39
CA ALA A 43 9.18 25.04 -18.12
C ALA A 43 8.30 25.87 -19.06
N SER A 44 7.55 26.83 -18.51
CA SER A 44 6.68 27.72 -19.28
C SER A 44 7.46 28.72 -20.15
N GLY A 45 8.75 28.92 -19.86
CA GLY A 45 9.61 29.88 -20.52
C GLY A 45 11.09 29.50 -20.42
N ARG A 46 11.93 30.27 -21.11
CA ARG A 46 13.40 30.10 -21.08
C ARG A 46 14.08 30.89 -19.96
N ASP A 47 13.33 31.72 -19.24
CA ASP A 47 13.85 32.43 -18.08
C ASP A 47 14.23 31.47 -16.96
N GLU A 48 15.18 31.90 -16.13
CA GLU A 48 15.73 31.09 -15.04
C GLU A 48 14.65 30.67 -14.03
N VAL A 49 13.67 31.54 -13.77
CA VAL A 49 12.58 31.23 -12.83
C VAL A 49 11.71 30.10 -13.36
N SER A 50 11.28 30.16 -14.63
CA SER A 50 10.51 29.09 -15.28
C SER A 50 11.26 27.76 -15.29
N GLN A 51 12.57 27.78 -15.55
CA GLN A 51 13.40 26.58 -15.53
C GLN A 51 13.54 26.01 -14.11
N GLN A 52 13.81 26.87 -13.12
CA GLN A 52 13.98 26.48 -11.73
C GLN A 52 12.67 25.91 -11.14
N VAL A 53 11.54 26.55 -11.42
CA VAL A 53 10.22 26.06 -10.98
C VAL A 53 9.92 24.69 -11.57
N ALA A 54 10.16 24.48 -12.86
CA ALA A 54 9.99 23.16 -13.49
C ALA A 54 10.93 22.11 -12.86
N SER A 55 12.19 22.46 -12.60
CA SER A 55 13.14 21.57 -11.91
C SER A 55 12.63 21.15 -10.55
N THR A 56 12.27 22.12 -9.69
CA THR A 56 11.77 21.86 -8.34
C THR A 56 10.50 21.01 -8.36
N LEU A 57 9.57 21.27 -9.28
CA LEU A 57 8.34 20.47 -9.38
C LEU A 57 8.62 19.03 -9.82
N ASN A 58 9.58 18.82 -10.73
CA ASN A 58 10.00 17.48 -11.13
C ASN A 58 10.76 16.74 -10.01
N GLU A 59 11.53 17.44 -9.17
CA GLU A 59 12.13 16.86 -7.96
C GLU A 59 11.06 16.44 -6.94
N VAL A 60 10.03 17.27 -6.74
CA VAL A 60 8.87 16.93 -5.90
C VAL A 60 8.13 15.72 -6.47
N HIS A 61 7.91 15.66 -7.78
CA HIS A 61 7.32 14.49 -8.44
C HIS A 61 8.15 13.23 -8.18
N ALA A 62 9.48 13.28 -8.36
CA ALA A 62 10.35 12.14 -8.11
C ALA A 62 10.33 11.68 -6.64
N ALA A 63 10.27 12.62 -5.70
CA ALA A 63 10.14 12.29 -4.28
C ALA A 63 8.76 11.67 -3.97
N PHE A 64 7.69 12.20 -4.58
CA PHE A 64 6.34 11.69 -4.45
C PHE A 64 6.21 10.26 -4.99
N THR A 65 6.78 9.96 -6.18
CA THR A 65 6.82 8.59 -6.72
C THR A 65 7.51 7.63 -5.76
N ARG A 66 8.68 8.00 -5.23
CA ARG A 66 9.40 7.14 -4.27
C ARG A 66 8.59 6.86 -3.01
N SER A 67 7.93 7.90 -2.46
CA SER A 67 7.06 7.77 -1.28
C SER A 67 5.84 6.88 -1.58
N SER A 68 5.27 7.04 -2.77
CA SER A 68 4.14 6.26 -3.27
C SER A 68 4.50 4.78 -3.40
N ASP A 69 5.63 4.46 -4.03
CA ASP A 69 6.13 3.08 -4.15
C ASP A 69 6.39 2.45 -2.79
N GLN A 70 6.96 3.21 -1.84
CA GLN A 70 7.17 2.75 -0.48
C GLN A 70 5.84 2.43 0.22
N GLY A 71 4.83 3.31 0.11
CA GLY A 71 3.52 3.11 0.71
C GLY A 71 2.82 1.86 0.18
N VAL A 72 2.91 1.58 -1.13
CA VAL A 72 2.38 0.34 -1.73
C VAL A 72 3.05 -0.89 -1.12
N ASN A 73 4.37 -0.86 -0.99
CA ASN A 73 5.12 -1.97 -0.40
C ASN A 73 4.73 -2.20 1.07
N GLU A 74 4.55 -1.13 1.84
CA GLU A 74 4.08 -1.21 3.22
C GLU A 74 2.68 -1.83 3.32
N VAL A 75 1.74 -1.46 2.43
CA VAL A 75 0.40 -2.07 2.39
C VAL A 75 0.48 -3.57 2.10
N ARG A 76 1.30 -3.97 1.12
CA ARG A 76 1.52 -5.39 0.78
C ARG A 76 2.18 -6.16 1.94
N GLU A 77 3.10 -5.54 2.67
CA GLU A 77 3.75 -6.14 3.84
C GLU A 77 2.76 -6.35 4.99
N VAL A 78 1.89 -5.38 5.28
CA VAL A 78 0.82 -5.51 6.28
C VAL A 78 -0.12 -6.65 5.89
N ALA A 79 -0.56 -6.71 4.63
CA ALA A 79 -1.42 -7.79 4.14
C ALA A 79 -0.73 -9.16 4.27
N ALA A 80 0.56 -9.27 3.93
CA ALA A 80 1.34 -10.49 4.10
C ALA A 80 1.50 -10.93 5.55
N THR A 81 1.74 -9.96 6.45
CA THR A 81 1.87 -10.22 7.88
C THR A 81 0.56 -10.72 8.48
N LEU A 82 -0.57 -10.11 8.10
CA LEU A 82 -1.90 -10.54 8.52
C LEU A 82 -2.21 -11.96 8.05
N ARG A 83 -1.96 -12.29 6.77
CA ARG A 83 -2.13 -13.66 6.24
C ARG A 83 -1.29 -14.67 7.04
N LYS A 84 -0.01 -14.35 7.28
CA LYS A 84 0.89 -15.22 8.07
C LYS A 84 0.37 -15.47 9.49
N HIS A 85 -0.18 -14.44 10.15
CA HIS A 85 -0.76 -14.60 11.48
C HIS A 85 -2.03 -15.47 11.44
N THR A 86 -2.90 -15.26 10.46
CA THR A 86 -4.12 -16.06 10.29
C THR A 86 -3.80 -17.53 10.01
N ASP A 87 -2.84 -17.82 9.12
CA ASP A 87 -2.39 -19.19 8.85
C ASP A 87 -1.84 -19.87 10.12
N GLY A 88 -1.10 -19.13 10.94
CA GLY A 88 -0.58 -19.61 12.22
C GLY A 88 -1.69 -19.96 13.22
N VAL A 89 -2.73 -19.12 13.32
CA VAL A 89 -3.89 -19.38 14.20
C VAL A 89 -4.66 -20.62 13.73
N VAL A 90 -4.94 -20.73 12.43
CA VAL A 90 -5.65 -21.89 11.87
C VAL A 90 -4.88 -23.19 12.09
N ALA A 91 -3.54 -23.17 11.96
CA ALA A 91 -2.71 -24.35 12.23
C ALA A 91 -2.75 -24.79 13.70
N ILE A 92 -2.77 -23.83 14.64
CA ILE A 92 -2.88 -24.09 16.07
C ILE A 92 -4.26 -24.68 16.41
N ASP A 93 -5.34 -24.12 15.86
CA ASP A 93 -6.69 -24.64 16.07
C ASP A 93 -6.85 -26.09 15.57
N GLN A 94 -6.19 -26.45 14.46
CA GLN A 94 -6.19 -27.81 13.94
C GLN A 94 -5.44 -28.79 14.85
N ASP A 95 -4.36 -28.35 15.52
CA ASP A 95 -3.59 -29.17 16.46
C ASP A 95 -4.41 -29.50 17.73
N PHE A 96 -5.26 -28.58 18.19
CA PHE A 96 -6.16 -28.79 19.32
C PHE A 96 -7.41 -29.63 19.00
N ALA A 97 -7.73 -29.83 17.72
CA ALA A 97 -8.91 -30.59 17.29
C ALA A 97 -8.66 -32.12 17.18
N VAL A 98 -7.46 -32.58 17.52
CA VAL A 98 -7.01 -34.00 17.53
C VAL A 98 -6.96 -34.52 18.97
#